data_AF-A0AAE3GLD1-F1
#
_entry.id   AF-A0AAE3GLD1-F1
#
_cell.length_a   1.000
_cell.length_b   1.000
_cell.length_c   1.000
_cell.angle_alpha   90.00
_cell.angle_beta   90.00
_cell.angle_gamma   90.00
#
_symmetry.space_group_name_H-M   'P 1'
#
loop_
_entity.id
_entity.type
_entity.pdbx_description
1 polymer ?
#
loop_
_entity_poly.entity_id
_entity_poly.type
_entity_poly.pdbx_seq_one_letter_code
_entity_poly.pdbx_strand_id
1 'polypeptide(L)'
;MGGGRAGRARQAHPPALPAEAEQWSADERALAEDVLAGRTVVVNVRKGGPHRRLVPWLTEQDLVVYVGHASNRHSWPESDFANPFVREARTDRVRMVEHYREWLADQPELLRRLRAGELTGRALGCWCAPEPCHADVLAEQAGG
;
A
#
# COMPACT_ATOMS: atom_id res chain seq x y z
N MET A 1 16.27 23.61 31.68
CA MET A 1 15.46 22.44 32.08
C MET A 1 14.53 22.18 30.90
N GLY A 2 14.91 21.39 29.90
CA GLY A 2 14.96 19.93 29.92
C GLY A 2 13.60 19.42 29.40
N GLY A 3 13.45 18.75 28.26
CA GLY A 3 14.39 18.28 27.27
C GLY A 3 13.64 17.99 25.96
N GLY A 4 14.34 18.13 24.84
CA GLY A 4 13.82 17.75 23.53
C GLY A 4 13.51 16.26 23.50
N ARG A 5 12.30 15.91 23.05
CA ARG A 5 11.97 14.53 22.69
C ARG A 5 12.70 14.24 21.38
N ALA A 6 13.89 13.66 21.51
CA ALA A 6 14.57 13.00 20.40
C ALA A 6 13.61 11.98 19.78
N GLY A 7 13.32 12.14 18.49
CA GLY A 7 12.62 11.15 17.70
C GLY A 7 13.38 9.84 17.80
N ARG A 8 12.80 8.85 18.48
CA ARG A 8 13.34 7.50 18.47
C ARG A 8 13.18 6.98 17.05
N ALA A 9 14.30 6.78 16.37
CA ALA A 9 14.36 5.90 15.22
C ALA A 9 13.75 4.56 15.64
N ARG A 10 12.59 4.22 15.09
CA ARG A 10 11.93 2.94 15.32
C ARG A 10 12.73 1.88 14.55
N GLN A 11 13.80 1.38 15.16
CA GLN A 11 14.31 0.05 14.83
C GLN A 11 13.37 -0.95 15.51
N ALA A 12 12.14 -1.07 15.00
CA ALA A 12 11.27 -2.17 15.34
C ALA A 12 11.67 -3.30 14.40
N HIS A 13 12.17 -4.40 14.96
CA HIS A 13 12.32 -5.62 14.20
C HIS A 13 10.94 -5.95 13.60
N PRO A 14 10.83 -6.20 12.29
CA PRO A 14 9.56 -6.53 11.67
C PRO A 14 8.97 -7.74 12.42
N PRO A 15 7.67 -7.73 12.76
CA PRO A 15 7.05 -8.83 13.51
C PRO A 15 7.22 -10.13 12.70
N ALA A 16 7.58 -11.23 13.36
CA ALA A 16 7.54 -12.53 12.71
C ALA A 16 6.11 -12.85 12.26
N LEU A 17 5.98 -13.65 11.20
CA LEU A 17 4.67 -14.11 10.75
C LEU A 17 3.94 -14.85 11.89
N PRO A 18 2.62 -14.64 12.02
CA PRO A 18 1.82 -15.35 13.01
C PRO A 18 1.73 -16.84 12.66
N ALA A 19 1.46 -17.71 13.65
CA ALA A 19 1.33 -19.15 13.40
C ALA A 19 0.20 -19.47 12.41
N GLU A 20 -0.86 -18.65 12.41
CA GLU A 20 -1.99 -18.70 11.51
C GLU A 20 -1.59 -18.51 10.04
N ALA A 21 -0.41 -17.93 9.76
CA ALA A 21 0.12 -17.75 8.41
C ALA A 21 0.32 -19.08 7.66
N GLU A 22 0.45 -20.21 8.38
CA GLU A 22 0.48 -21.55 7.77
C GLU A 22 -0.77 -21.86 6.93
N GLN A 23 -1.91 -21.25 7.27
CA GLN A 23 -3.20 -21.44 6.60
C GLN A 23 -3.48 -20.37 5.52
N TRP A 24 -2.58 -19.41 5.35
CA TRP A 24 -2.69 -18.36 4.35
C TRP A 24 -2.33 -18.90 2.96
N SER A 25 -2.75 -18.20 1.91
CA SER A 25 -2.31 -18.54 0.57
C SER A 25 -0.79 -18.36 0.42
N ALA A 26 -0.19 -18.98 -0.59
CA ALA A 26 1.22 -18.77 -0.90
C ALA A 26 1.51 -17.29 -1.23
N ASP A 27 0.60 -16.65 -1.95
CA ASP A 27 0.63 -15.23 -2.30
C ASP A 27 0.54 -14.32 -1.05
N GLU A 28 -0.38 -14.60 -0.14
CA GLU A 28 -0.51 -13.85 1.13
C GLU A 28 0.78 -13.92 1.97
N ARG A 29 1.43 -15.09 2.02
CA ARG A 29 2.71 -15.26 2.74
C ARG A 29 3.85 -14.53 2.06
N ALA A 30 3.97 -14.64 0.74
CA ALA A 30 5.01 -13.96 -0.03
C ALA A 30 4.93 -12.43 0.16
N LEU A 31 3.74 -11.86 0.06
CA LEU A 31 3.52 -10.42 0.30
C LEU A 31 3.85 -10.02 1.74
N ALA A 32 3.54 -10.87 2.72
CA ALA A 32 3.90 -10.61 4.11
C ALA A 32 5.43 -10.59 4.29
N GLU A 33 6.13 -11.57 3.75
CA GLU A 33 7.60 -11.63 3.77
C GLU A 33 8.24 -10.43 3.08
N ASP A 34 7.68 -10.01 1.94
CA ASP A 34 8.12 -8.81 1.22
C ASP A 34 8.02 -7.54 2.09
N VAL A 35 6.87 -7.31 2.72
CA VAL A 35 6.67 -6.15 3.61
C VAL A 35 7.60 -6.20 4.80
N LEU A 36 7.78 -7.38 5.42
CA LEU A 36 8.70 -7.55 6.55
C LEU A 36 10.16 -7.36 6.14
N ALA A 37 10.51 -7.65 4.89
CA ALA A 37 11.82 -7.33 4.32
C ALA A 37 11.99 -5.85 3.94
N GLY A 38 10.98 -5.00 4.20
CA GLY A 38 10.99 -3.58 3.90
C GLY A 38 10.62 -3.23 2.46
N ARG A 39 10.12 -4.19 1.67
CA ARG A 39 9.61 -3.91 0.32
C ARG A 39 8.20 -3.32 0.40
N THR A 40 7.92 -2.39 -0.50
CA THR A 40 6.57 -1.86 -0.68
C THR A 40 5.80 -2.81 -1.59
N VAL A 41 4.63 -3.28 -1.15
CA VAL A 41 3.81 -4.22 -1.91
C VAL A 41 2.40 -3.68 -2.12
N VAL A 42 1.65 -4.26 -3.05
CA VAL A 42 0.25 -3.92 -3.28
C VAL A 42 -0.65 -5.02 -2.75
N VAL A 43 -1.68 -4.66 -1.97
CA VAL A 43 -2.64 -5.61 -1.42
C VAL A 43 -4.09 -5.27 -1.79
N ASN A 44 -4.87 -6.31 -2.06
CA ASN A 44 -6.31 -6.16 -2.23
C ASN A 44 -7.01 -6.06 -0.86
N VAL A 45 -7.64 -4.91 -0.56
CA VAL A 45 -8.32 -4.66 0.73
C VAL A 45 -9.79 -5.08 0.78
N ARG A 46 -10.31 -5.77 -0.24
CA ARG A 46 -11.68 -6.30 -0.24
C ARG A 46 -11.78 -7.41 0.81
N LYS A 47 -12.79 -7.32 1.68
CA LYS A 47 -13.03 -8.30 2.77
C LYS A 47 -13.09 -9.76 2.30
N GLY A 48 -13.59 -10.00 1.08
CA GLY A 48 -13.63 -11.34 0.46
C GLY A 48 -12.61 -11.55 -0.66
N GLY A 49 -11.64 -10.65 -0.79
CA GLY A 49 -10.62 -10.68 -1.83
C GLY A 49 -9.52 -11.73 -1.58
N PRO A 50 -8.49 -11.75 -2.43
CA PRO A 50 -7.40 -12.73 -2.34
C PRO A 50 -6.58 -12.60 -1.06
N HIS A 51 -6.48 -11.39 -0.47
CA HIS A 51 -5.64 -11.10 0.70
C HIS A 51 -6.44 -10.94 2.00
N ARG A 52 -7.57 -11.66 2.11
CA ARG A 52 -8.54 -11.52 3.22
C ARG A 52 -7.98 -11.86 4.60
N ARG A 53 -6.90 -12.64 4.69
CA ARG A 53 -6.23 -12.98 5.95
C ARG A 53 -5.03 -12.07 6.20
N LEU A 54 -4.30 -11.74 5.15
CA LEU A 54 -3.14 -10.85 5.21
C LEU A 54 -3.51 -9.42 5.65
N VAL A 55 -4.54 -8.82 5.05
CA VAL A 55 -4.89 -7.40 5.30
C VAL A 55 -5.26 -7.11 6.76
N PRO A 56 -6.10 -7.92 7.44
CA PRO A 56 -6.36 -7.73 8.87
C PRO A 56 -5.09 -7.74 9.71
N TRP A 57 -4.21 -8.72 9.48
CA TRP A 57 -2.95 -8.81 10.22
C TRP A 57 -2.04 -7.60 9.96
N LEU A 58 -1.85 -7.21 8.70
CA LEU A 58 -1.07 -5.99 8.37
C LEU A 58 -1.68 -4.73 8.99
N THR A 59 -3.01 -4.66 9.13
CA THR A 59 -3.69 -3.53 9.77
C THR A 59 -3.39 -3.49 11.27
N GLU A 60 -3.39 -4.64 11.94
CA GLU A 60 -3.00 -4.76 13.36
C GLU A 60 -1.53 -4.36 13.59
N GLN A 61 -0.66 -4.61 12.60
CA GLN A 61 0.74 -4.19 12.63
C GLN A 61 0.98 -2.74 12.21
N ASP A 62 -0.08 -1.98 11.86
CA ASP A 62 0.02 -0.62 11.32
C ASP A 62 0.90 -0.55 10.04
N LEU A 63 0.79 -1.55 9.17
CA LEU A 63 1.59 -1.68 7.93
C LEU A 63 0.81 -1.38 6.65
N VAL A 64 -0.53 -1.28 6.71
CA VAL A 64 -1.37 -0.97 5.55
C VAL A 64 -1.53 0.53 5.38
N VAL A 65 -1.27 1.03 4.17
CA VAL A 65 -1.63 2.39 3.75
C VAL A 65 -2.66 2.28 2.63
N TYR A 66 -3.89 2.73 2.87
CA TYR A 66 -4.90 2.76 1.83
C TYR A 66 -4.63 3.91 0.85
N VAL A 67 -4.58 3.59 -0.44
CA VAL A 67 -4.25 4.53 -1.51
C VAL A 67 -5.41 4.75 -2.48
N GLY A 68 -6.64 4.38 -2.09
CA GLY A 68 -7.84 4.52 -2.92
C GLY A 68 -8.76 5.65 -2.49
N HIS A 69 -9.90 5.74 -3.17
CA HIS A 69 -10.97 6.70 -2.86
C HIS A 69 -11.78 6.31 -1.63
N ALA A 70 -12.18 7.28 -0.82
CA ALA A 70 -13.16 7.04 0.23
C ALA A 70 -14.50 6.60 -0.37
N SER A 71 -15.25 5.78 0.36
CA SER A 71 -16.61 5.43 -0.04
C SER A 71 -17.49 5.11 1.16
N ASN A 72 -18.80 5.11 0.97
CA ASN A 72 -19.76 4.68 2.00
C ASN A 72 -19.77 3.16 2.24
N ARG A 73 -18.95 2.37 1.52
CA ARG A 73 -18.94 0.90 1.60
C ARG A 73 -17.82 0.36 2.48
N HIS A 74 -16.91 1.21 2.94
CA HIS A 74 -15.79 0.85 3.81
C HIS A 74 -15.33 2.06 4.62
N SER A 75 -14.56 1.81 5.68
CA SER A 75 -14.08 2.87 6.58
C SER A 75 -12.71 3.45 6.20
N TRP A 76 -12.10 3.01 5.10
CA TRP A 76 -10.83 3.58 4.63
C TRP A 76 -11.00 5.06 4.22
N PRO A 77 -10.08 5.95 4.63
CA PRO A 77 -10.13 7.38 4.30
C PRO A 77 -9.76 7.67 2.85
N GLU A 78 -10.03 8.90 2.40
CA GLU A 78 -9.58 9.39 1.10
C GLU A 78 -8.05 9.50 1.09
N SER A 79 -7.42 9.18 -0.04
CA SER A 79 -5.97 9.23 -0.18
C SER A 79 -5.56 10.32 -1.16
N ASP A 80 -4.53 11.08 -0.81
CA ASP A 80 -3.90 12.01 -1.77
C ASP A 80 -3.29 11.27 -2.96
N PHE A 81 -2.99 9.98 -2.80
CA PHE A 81 -2.48 9.11 -3.86
C PHE A 81 -3.60 8.40 -4.65
N ALA A 82 -4.87 8.71 -4.39
CA ALA A 82 -5.99 8.08 -5.08
C ALA A 82 -5.96 8.35 -6.59
N ASN A 83 -6.31 7.32 -7.38
CA ASN A 83 -6.31 7.40 -8.83
C ASN A 83 -7.42 8.34 -9.38
N PRO A 84 -7.10 9.45 -10.07
CA PRO A 84 -8.12 10.31 -10.68
C PRO A 84 -8.82 9.66 -11.90
N PHE A 85 -8.23 8.66 -12.53
CA PHE A 85 -8.72 8.02 -13.76
C PHE A 85 -9.64 6.81 -13.51
N VAL A 86 -10.54 6.91 -12.52
CA VAL A 86 -11.42 5.80 -12.09
C VAL A 86 -12.32 5.28 -13.22
N ARG A 87 -12.76 6.16 -14.13
CA ARG A 87 -13.59 5.76 -15.27
C ARG A 87 -12.82 4.88 -16.26
N GLU A 88 -11.57 5.24 -16.52
CA GLU A 88 -10.69 4.49 -17.41
C GLU A 88 -10.32 3.13 -16.80
N ALA A 89 -10.06 3.07 -15.49
CA ALA A 89 -9.82 1.82 -14.77
C ALA A 89 -10.93 0.76 -14.96
N ARG A 90 -12.16 1.17 -15.28
CA ARG A 90 -13.28 0.25 -15.51
C ARG A 90 -13.27 -0.41 -16.89
N THR A 91 -12.60 0.22 -17.85
CA THR A 91 -12.60 -0.20 -19.26
C THR A 91 -11.22 -0.63 -19.74
N ASP A 92 -10.17 0.04 -19.28
CA ASP A 92 -8.78 -0.21 -19.65
C ASP A 92 -7.86 0.14 -18.46
N ARG A 93 -7.42 -0.90 -17.75
CA ARG A 93 -6.53 -0.74 -16.59
C ARG A 93 -5.09 -0.43 -17.01
N VAL A 94 -4.64 -0.93 -18.15
CA VAL A 94 -3.28 -0.69 -18.63
C VAL A 94 -3.10 0.78 -18.95
N ARG A 95 -4.03 1.35 -19.73
CA ARG A 95 -4.03 2.77 -20.06
C ARG A 95 -4.19 3.65 -18.83
N MET A 96 -5.04 3.25 -17.88
CA MET A 96 -5.18 3.97 -16.61
C MET A 96 -3.85 4.02 -15.83
N VAL A 97 -3.11 2.91 -15.78
CA VAL A 97 -1.81 2.85 -15.10
C VAL A 97 -0.80 3.77 -15.78
N GLU A 98 -0.77 3.80 -17.12
CA GLU A 98 0.08 4.71 -17.90
C GLU A 98 -0.23 6.18 -17.59
N HIS A 99 -1.50 6.59 -17.71
CA HIS A 99 -1.91 7.95 -17.37
C HIS A 99 -1.69 8.30 -15.90
N TYR A 100 -1.88 7.36 -14.98
CA TYR A 100 -1.58 7.58 -13.57
C TYR A 100 -0.09 7.85 -13.36
N ARG A 101 0.80 7.12 -14.05
CA ARG A 101 2.25 7.35 -14.00
C ARG A 101 2.62 8.74 -14.52
N GLU A 102 2.02 9.19 -15.62
CA GLU A 102 2.21 10.53 -16.15
C GLU A 102 1.69 11.61 -15.19
N TRP A 103 0.46 11.45 -14.70
CA TRP A 103 -0.13 12.38 -13.73
C TRP A 103 0.71 12.49 -12.45
N LEU A 104 1.22 11.38 -11.93
CA LEU A 104 2.05 11.35 -10.74
C LEU A 104 3.38 12.08 -10.96
N ALA A 105 3.95 11.99 -12.17
CA ALA A 105 5.16 12.74 -12.54
C ALA A 105 4.96 14.26 -12.43
N ASP A 106 3.74 14.72 -12.67
CA ASP A 106 3.33 16.13 -12.53
C ASP A 106 2.89 16.52 -11.11
N GLN A 107 2.97 15.61 -10.12
CA GLN A 107 2.66 15.89 -8.71
C GLN A 107 3.94 16.06 -7.87
N PRO A 108 4.59 17.25 -7.86
CA PRO A 108 5.89 17.42 -7.20
C PRO A 108 5.85 17.13 -5.69
N GLU A 109 4.75 17.46 -5.02
CA GLU A 109 4.58 17.23 -3.58
C GLU A 109 4.39 15.74 -3.25
N LEU A 110 3.60 15.01 -4.04
CA LEU A 110 3.43 13.56 -3.86
C LEU A 110 4.75 12.83 -4.12
N LEU A 111 5.48 13.19 -5.18
CA LEU A 111 6.80 12.64 -5.45
C LEU A 111 7.80 12.95 -4.33
N ARG A 112 7.73 14.15 -3.73
CA ARG A 112 8.58 14.51 -2.59
C ARG A 112 8.31 13.59 -1.39
N ARG A 113 7.04 13.31 -1.10
CA ARG A 113 6.60 12.38 -0.05
C ARG A 113 7.05 10.95 -0.31
N LEU A 114 6.92 10.47 -1.55
CA LEU A 114 7.40 9.15 -1.97
C LEU A 114 8.92 9.03 -1.78
N ARG A 115 9.69 10.01 -2.26
CA ARG A 115 11.16 10.04 -2.09
C ARG A 115 11.60 10.16 -0.63
N ALA A 116 10.78 10.75 0.23
CA ALA A 116 11.03 10.80 1.66
C ALA A 116 10.74 9.46 2.36
N GLY A 117 10.26 8.45 1.63
CA GLY A 117 10.01 7.11 2.13
C GLY A 117 8.66 6.93 2.82
N GLU A 118 7.67 7.81 2.56
CA GLU A 118 6.35 7.74 3.22
C GLU A 118 5.67 6.36 3.02
N LEU A 119 5.86 5.77 1.84
CA LEU A 119 5.27 4.48 1.48
C LEU A 119 6.26 3.30 1.52
N THR A 120 7.53 3.54 1.81
CA THR A 120 8.55 2.49 1.80
C THR A 120 8.29 1.45 2.89
N GLY A 121 8.30 0.17 2.51
CA GLY A 121 8.03 -0.95 3.44
C GLY A 121 6.58 -1.03 3.91
N ARG A 122 5.64 -0.44 3.15
CA ARG A 122 4.20 -0.48 3.44
C ARG A 122 3.46 -1.38 2.46
N ALA A 123 2.34 -1.91 2.91
CA ALA A 123 1.37 -2.57 2.04
C ALA A 123 0.35 -1.54 1.54
N LEU A 124 0.41 -1.23 0.24
CA LEU A 124 -0.48 -0.29 -0.42
C LEU A 124 -1.83 -0.95 -0.71
N GLY A 125 -2.83 -0.54 0.06
CA GLY A 125 -4.17 -1.09 -0.03
C GLY A 125 -4.97 -0.49 -1.18
N CYS A 126 -5.40 -1.32 -2.12
CA CYS A 126 -6.31 -0.92 -3.20
C CYS A 126 -7.37 -1.99 -3.49
N TRP A 127 -8.42 -1.63 -4.22
CA TRP A 127 -9.50 -2.57 -4.59
C TRP A 127 -9.24 -3.30 -5.91
N CYS A 128 -8.40 -2.71 -6.78
CA CYS A 128 -8.14 -3.17 -8.15
C CYS A 128 -7.20 -4.38 -8.22
N ALA A 129 -6.23 -4.48 -7.32
CA ALA A 129 -5.27 -5.60 -7.29
C ALA A 129 -5.98 -6.96 -7.29
N PRO A 130 -5.43 -8.03 -7.87
CA PRO A 130 -4.11 -8.12 -8.50
C PRO A 130 -4.10 -7.69 -9.98
N GLU A 131 -5.21 -7.16 -10.51
CA GLU A 131 -5.21 -6.56 -11.84
C GLU A 131 -4.40 -5.26 -11.83
N PRO A 132 -3.88 -4.80 -13.00
CA PRO A 132 -3.09 -3.58 -13.08
C PRO A 132 -3.72 -2.41 -12.32
N CYS A 133 -2.95 -1.84 -11.41
CA CYS A 133 -3.42 -0.91 -10.41
C CYS A 133 -2.50 0.31 -10.32
N HIS A 134 -3.07 1.47 -10.00
CA HIS A 134 -2.28 2.67 -9.74
C HIS A 134 -1.32 2.49 -8.55
N ALA A 135 -1.66 1.62 -7.60
CA ALA A 135 -0.81 1.29 -6.47
C ALA A 135 0.49 0.60 -6.90
N ASP A 136 0.50 -0.08 -8.06
CA ASP A 136 1.73 -0.68 -8.60
C ASP A 136 2.74 0.41 -8.96
N VAL A 137 2.27 1.51 -9.57
CA VAL A 137 3.11 2.69 -9.87
C VAL A 137 3.69 3.28 -8.58
N LEU A 138 2.89 3.39 -7.52
CA LEU A 138 3.36 3.91 -6.23
C LEU A 138 4.41 2.99 -5.60
N ALA A 139 4.20 1.67 -5.65
CA ALA A 139 5.15 0.69 -5.13
C ALA A 139 6.49 0.77 -5.86
N GLU A 140 6.47 0.86 -7.20
CA GLU A 140 7.68 1.07 -8.02
C GLU A 140 8.44 2.34 -7.60
N GLN A 141 7.73 3.46 -7.40
CA GLN A 141 8.35 4.73 -7.01
C GLN A 141 8.86 4.75 -5.55
N ALA A 142 8.30 3.89 -4.68
CA ALA A 142 8.68 3.80 -3.26
C ALA A 142 9.91 2.91 -3.00
N GLY A 143 10.52 2.35 -4.06
CA GLY A 143 11.72 1.51 -3.97
C GLY A 143 11.42 0.02 -3.92
N GLY A 144 10.62 -0.47 -4.88
CA GLY A 144 10.43 -1.92 -5.12
C GLY A 144 11.74 -2.68 -5.24
#